data_AF-H8Z640-F1
#
_entry.id   AF-H8Z640-F1
#
_cell.length_a   1.000
_cell.length_b   1.000
_cell.length_c   1.000
_cell.angle_alpha   90.00
_cell.angle_beta   90.00
_cell.angle_gamma   90.00
#
_symmetry.space_group_name_H-M   'P 1'
#
loop_
_entity.id
_entity.type
_entity.pdbx_description
1 polymer ?
#
loop_
_entity_poly.entity_id
_entity_poly.type
_entity_poly.pdbx_seq_one_letter_code
_entity_poly.pdbx_strand_id
1 'polypeptide(L)'
;MLINILWNDLWYSTVLNWYPALLVYQQPPLWLSRLMQHSALVRAIILQAPPDQEHLVDRLNALALAHYQENLQAMVELAAARGVAVHFVEPPFSPELMPPEGLNEFHVRYTKPFFLATANRYRAALQEVAATHNVPVLDHRLSLNQGGGPAALFLVPLHPTAEGNRLMAEDVFMGVQPLTDRR
;
A
#
# COMPACT_ATOMS: atom_id res chain seq x y z
N MET A 1 -8.08 -10.81 -18.53
CA MET A 1 -8.30 -10.76 -17.07
C MET A 1 -7.13 -10.02 -16.46
N LEU A 2 -7.39 -9.16 -15.49
CA LEU A 2 -6.40 -8.35 -14.78
C LEU A 2 -6.39 -8.78 -13.31
N ILE A 3 -5.20 -9.11 -12.80
CA ILE A 3 -4.96 -9.34 -11.37
C ILE A 3 -4.28 -8.09 -10.82
N ASN A 4 -4.86 -7.49 -9.79
CA ASN A 4 -4.35 -6.26 -9.19
C ASN A 4 -4.06 -6.46 -7.70
N ILE A 5 -2.79 -6.37 -7.33
CA ILE A 5 -2.31 -6.45 -5.94
C ILE A 5 -2.29 -5.03 -5.37
N LEU A 6 -3.02 -4.79 -4.28
CA LEU A 6 -3.25 -3.46 -3.73
C LEU A 6 -2.41 -3.16 -2.48
N TRP A 7 -2.34 -1.88 -2.08
CA TRP A 7 -1.63 -1.32 -0.90
C TRP A 7 -0.10 -1.31 -0.91
N ASN A 8 0.56 -1.27 -2.06
CA ASN A 8 2.02 -1.12 -2.09
C ASN A 8 2.51 0.11 -1.28
N ASP A 9 1.66 1.12 -1.14
CA ASP A 9 2.00 2.46 -0.67
C ASP A 9 1.11 2.99 0.47
N LEU A 10 0.63 2.10 1.37
CA LEU A 10 -0.23 2.47 2.51
C LEU A 10 0.36 3.61 3.39
N TRP A 11 1.68 3.64 3.52
CA TRP A 11 2.49 4.67 4.20
C TRP A 11 2.11 6.10 3.81
N TYR A 12 1.85 6.35 2.53
CA TYR A 12 1.49 7.68 2.03
C TYR A 12 0.14 8.17 2.57
N SER A 13 -0.73 7.25 3.04
CA SER A 13 -2.01 7.60 3.67
C SER A 13 -1.85 8.37 4.99
N THR A 14 -0.63 8.53 5.48
CA THR A 14 -0.35 9.26 6.71
C THR A 14 0.21 10.65 6.50
N VAL A 15 0.63 10.98 5.27
CA VAL A 15 1.28 12.25 4.99
C VAL A 15 0.37 13.42 5.38
N LEU A 16 0.92 14.34 6.17
CA LEU A 16 0.25 15.54 6.68
C LEU A 16 -0.39 16.37 5.56
N ASN A 17 0.40 16.66 4.53
CA ASN A 17 0.00 17.44 3.36
C ASN A 17 -0.22 16.49 2.19
N TRP A 18 -1.13 15.53 2.34
CA TRP A 18 -1.41 14.58 1.27
C TRP A 18 -2.04 15.26 0.05
N TYR A 19 -1.58 14.87 -1.13
CA TYR A 19 -2.18 15.20 -2.42
C TYR A 19 -1.88 14.06 -3.42
N PRO A 20 -2.73 13.81 -4.43
CA PRO A 20 -2.59 12.63 -5.30
C PRO A 20 -1.22 12.49 -5.98
N ALA A 21 -0.64 13.61 -6.42
CA ALA A 21 0.66 13.62 -7.11
C ALA A 21 1.85 13.26 -6.21
N LEU A 22 1.67 13.11 -4.90
CA LEU A 22 2.69 12.62 -3.97
C LEU A 22 3.05 11.14 -4.23
N LEU A 23 2.11 10.36 -4.77
CA LEU A 23 2.31 8.94 -5.09
C LEU A 23 3.10 8.72 -6.39
N VAL A 24 3.24 9.77 -7.21
CA VAL A 24 4.08 9.75 -8.39
C VAL A 24 5.45 10.25 -7.96
N TYR A 25 6.47 9.40 -8.00
CA TYR A 25 7.84 9.79 -7.65
C TYR A 25 8.26 11.04 -8.43
N GLN A 26 8.30 12.19 -7.77
CA GLN A 26 8.77 13.44 -8.35
C GLN A 26 10.26 13.56 -8.04
N GLN A 27 11.11 13.38 -9.05
CA GLN A 27 12.48 13.83 -8.89
C GLN A 27 12.47 15.34 -8.64
N PRO A 28 13.20 15.82 -7.62
CA PRO A 28 13.31 17.24 -7.41
C PRO A 28 13.84 17.90 -8.68
N PRO A 29 13.31 19.05 -9.10
CA PRO A 29 13.82 19.77 -10.26
C PRO A 29 15.35 19.88 -10.20
N LEU A 30 16.03 19.85 -11.36
CA LEU A 30 17.49 19.86 -11.42
C LEU A 30 18.12 21.03 -10.64
N TRP A 31 17.46 22.19 -10.63
CA TRP A 31 17.90 23.34 -9.86
C TRP A 31 17.86 23.07 -8.35
N LEU A 32 16.79 22.43 -7.84
CA LEU A 32 16.63 22.10 -6.43
C LEU A 32 17.65 21.03 -6.01
N SER A 33 17.85 20.03 -6.86
CA SER A 33 18.88 19.00 -6.68
C SER A 33 20.28 19.61 -6.54
N ARG A 34 20.64 20.55 -7.43
CA ARG A 34 21.91 21.28 -7.36
C ARG A 34 22.03 22.12 -6.10
N LEU A 35 20.97 22.84 -5.71
CA LEU A 35 20.98 23.64 -4.48
C LEU A 35 21.15 22.76 -3.23
N MET A 36 20.48 21.61 -3.16
CA MET A 36 20.61 20.67 -2.04
C MET A 36 22.00 20.04 -1.95
N GLN A 37 22.71 19.87 -3.07
CA GLN A 37 24.08 19.36 -3.10
C GLN A 37 25.12 20.40 -2.65
N HIS A 38 24.87 21.68 -2.91
CA HIS A 38 25.87 22.75 -2.70
C HIS A 38 25.53 23.75 -1.59
N SER A 39 24.34 23.68 -0.99
CA SER A 39 23.92 24.57 0.10
C SER A 39 23.42 23.79 1.31
N ALA A 40 24.21 23.82 2.38
CA ALA A 40 23.84 23.24 3.67
C ALA A 40 22.57 23.90 4.26
N LEU A 41 22.37 25.20 4.02
CA LEU A 41 21.18 25.92 4.46
C LEU A 41 19.93 25.45 3.72
N VAL A 42 19.99 25.36 2.38
CA VAL A 42 18.85 24.84 1.59
C VAL A 42 18.56 23.40 1.99
N ARG A 43 19.60 22.58 2.18
CA ARG A 43 19.44 21.21 2.66
C ARG A 43 18.75 21.16 4.03
N ALA A 44 19.13 22.02 4.96
CA ALA A 44 18.51 22.11 6.29
C ALA A 44 17.05 22.59 6.24
N ILE A 45 16.72 23.57 5.39
CA ILE A 45 15.36 24.09 5.21
C ILE A 45 14.46 23.04 4.55
N ILE A 46 14.95 22.39 3.49
CA ILE A 46 14.17 21.44 2.68
C ILE A 46 13.98 20.10 3.40
N LEU A 47 15.06 19.53 3.96
CA LEU A 47 14.97 18.23 4.63
C LEU A 47 14.29 18.35 5.99
N GLN A 48 14.31 19.55 6.59
CA GLN A 48 13.96 19.79 8.00
C GLN A 48 14.81 18.94 8.95
N ALA A 49 14.91 19.32 10.22
CA ALA A 49 15.42 18.38 11.21
C ALA A 49 14.40 17.24 11.31
N PRO A 50 14.83 15.96 11.48
CA PRO A 50 13.90 14.91 11.83
C PRO A 50 13.08 15.41 13.03
N PRO A 51 11.74 15.39 12.98
CA PRO A 51 10.93 15.83 14.10
C PRO A 51 11.32 15.01 15.32
N ASP A 52 11.41 15.66 16.47
CA ASP A 52 11.62 14.95 17.73
C ASP A 52 10.58 13.84 17.85
N GLN A 53 11.02 12.63 18.19
CA GLN A 53 10.13 11.47 18.25
C GLN A 53 8.95 11.69 19.21
N GLU A 54 9.12 12.53 20.23
CA GLU A 54 8.07 12.92 21.18
C GLU A 54 6.90 13.68 20.52
N HIS A 55 7.12 14.30 19.37
CA HIS A 55 6.10 15.07 18.63
C HIS A 55 5.48 14.30 17.46
N LEU A 56 5.97 13.10 17.16
CA LEU A 56 5.37 12.21 16.17
C LEU A 56 4.05 11.64 16.70
N VAL A 57 2.96 11.88 15.97
CA VAL A 57 1.61 11.37 16.29
C VAL A 57 1.13 10.42 15.21
N ASP A 58 0.35 9.40 15.57
CA ASP A 58 -0.33 8.53 14.61
C ASP A 58 -1.42 9.34 13.89
N ARG A 59 -1.38 9.42 12.55
CA ARG A 59 -2.36 10.19 11.75
C ARG A 59 -2.83 9.41 10.53
N LEU A 60 -4.15 9.34 10.37
CA LEU A 60 -4.76 8.84 9.14
C LEU A 60 -5.28 10.00 8.31
N ASN A 61 -4.97 10.01 7.02
CA ASN A 61 -5.52 10.97 6.08
C ASN A 61 -6.80 10.44 5.44
N ALA A 62 -7.94 11.04 5.77
CA ALA A 62 -9.24 10.64 5.21
C ALA A 62 -9.35 10.90 3.70
N LEU A 63 -8.68 11.93 3.18
CA LEU A 63 -8.67 12.22 1.74
C LEU A 63 -7.92 11.14 0.97
N ALA A 64 -6.84 10.61 1.54
CA ALA A 64 -6.11 9.48 0.94
C ALA A 64 -6.99 8.23 0.82
N LEU A 65 -7.78 7.93 1.85
CA LEU A 65 -8.70 6.79 1.84
C LEU A 65 -9.84 6.98 0.82
N ALA A 66 -10.45 8.17 0.79
CA ALA A 66 -11.48 8.49 -0.19
C ALA A 66 -10.94 8.38 -1.62
N HIS A 67 -9.77 8.95 -1.88
CA HIS A 67 -9.14 8.86 -3.20
C HIS A 67 -8.73 7.44 -3.58
N TYR A 68 -8.33 6.62 -2.61
CA TYR A 68 -8.11 5.19 -2.83
C TYR A 68 -9.40 4.49 -3.30
N GLN A 69 -10.55 4.75 -2.68
CA GLN A 69 -11.84 4.20 -3.11
C GLN A 69 -12.23 4.68 -4.52
N GLU A 70 -12.06 5.97 -4.82
CA GLU A 70 -12.30 6.54 -6.15
C GLU A 70 -11.44 5.84 -7.21
N ASN A 71 -10.16 5.60 -6.93
CA ASN A 71 -9.25 4.92 -7.85
C ASN A 71 -9.64 3.46 -8.06
N LEU A 72 -10.05 2.74 -7.00
CA LEU A 72 -10.56 1.38 -7.14
C LEU A 72 -11.80 1.34 -8.04
N GLN A 73 -12.77 2.22 -7.80
CA GLN A 73 -13.97 2.31 -8.61
C GLN A 73 -13.63 2.60 -10.07
N ALA A 74 -12.78 3.59 -10.33
CA ALA A 74 -12.36 3.94 -11.68
C ALA A 74 -11.65 2.79 -12.40
N MET A 75 -10.83 2.01 -11.68
CA MET A 75 -10.18 0.80 -12.23
C MET A 75 -11.21 -0.26 -12.64
N VAL A 76 -12.22 -0.51 -11.79
CA VAL A 76 -13.27 -1.48 -12.09
C VAL A 76 -14.10 -1.03 -13.30
N GLU A 77 -14.57 0.22 -13.30
CA GLU A 77 -15.39 0.78 -14.37
C GLU A 77 -14.65 0.77 -15.72
N LEU A 78 -13.38 1.19 -15.73
CA LEU A 78 -12.57 1.19 -16.94
C LEU A 78 -12.39 -0.24 -17.49
N ALA A 79 -12.09 -1.20 -16.64
CA ALA A 79 -11.90 -2.57 -17.07
C ALA A 79 -13.20 -3.20 -17.59
N ALA A 80 -14.33 -2.94 -16.91
CA ALA A 80 -15.65 -3.36 -17.35
C ALA A 80 -16.00 -2.77 -18.72
N ALA A 81 -15.74 -1.48 -18.95
CA ALA A 81 -15.94 -0.81 -20.23
C ALA A 81 -15.09 -1.40 -21.37
N ARG A 82 -14.01 -2.11 -21.04
CA ARG A 82 -13.15 -2.83 -22.00
C ARG A 82 -13.40 -4.33 -22.06
N GLY A 83 -14.43 -4.85 -21.37
CA GLY A 83 -14.70 -6.28 -21.30
C GLY A 83 -13.61 -7.09 -20.58
N VAL A 84 -12.79 -6.43 -19.76
CA VAL A 84 -11.71 -7.06 -18.99
C VAL A 84 -12.21 -7.33 -17.58
N ALA A 85 -12.24 -8.61 -17.19
CA ALA A 85 -12.48 -8.97 -15.79
C ALA A 85 -11.28 -8.55 -14.92
N VAL A 86 -11.55 -7.85 -13.81
CA VAL A 86 -10.56 -7.50 -12.78
C VAL A 86 -10.79 -8.37 -11.57
N HIS A 87 -9.72 -8.85 -10.94
CA HIS A 87 -9.75 -9.48 -9.62
C HIS A 87 -8.73 -8.76 -8.75
N PHE A 88 -9.13 -8.40 -7.54
CA PHE A 88 -8.24 -7.79 -6.57
C PHE A 88 -7.57 -8.87 -5.73
N VAL A 89 -6.34 -8.60 -5.30
CA VAL A 89 -5.59 -9.46 -4.38
C VAL A 89 -5.13 -8.60 -3.22
N GLU A 90 -5.28 -9.11 -2.01
CA GLU A 90 -4.66 -8.48 -0.84
C GLU A 90 -3.13 -8.46 -1.00
N PRO A 91 -2.42 -7.48 -0.40
CA PRO A 91 -0.97 -7.51 -0.40
C PRO A 91 -0.43 -8.58 0.56
N PRO A 92 0.74 -9.13 0.25
CA PRO A 92 1.50 -9.92 1.20
C PRO A 92 2.06 -9.02 2.30
N PHE A 93 1.99 -9.48 3.54
CA PHE A 93 2.50 -8.74 4.68
C PHE A 93 3.11 -9.65 5.75
N SER A 94 4.22 -9.24 6.35
CA SER A 94 4.81 -9.90 7.51
C SER A 94 4.84 -8.97 8.73
N PRO A 95 3.97 -9.17 9.72
CA PRO A 95 3.97 -8.36 10.94
C PRO A 95 5.23 -8.56 11.79
N GLU A 96 5.96 -9.66 11.62
CA GLU A 96 7.18 -9.98 12.35
C GLU A 96 8.34 -9.07 11.97
N LEU A 97 8.39 -8.62 10.72
CA LEU A 97 9.42 -7.72 10.21
C LEU A 97 9.15 -6.25 10.55
N MET A 98 7.98 -5.92 11.10
CA MET A 98 7.71 -4.58 11.58
C MET A 98 8.39 -4.36 12.94
N PRO A 99 9.25 -3.34 13.08
CA PRO A 99 9.84 -3.00 14.36
C PRO A 99 8.74 -2.60 15.37
N PRO A 100 8.92 -2.83 16.69
CA PRO A 100 7.93 -2.50 17.71
C PRO A 100 7.53 -1.02 17.72
N GLU A 101 8.49 -0.13 17.50
CA GLU A 101 8.30 1.33 17.38
C GLU A 101 7.56 1.72 16.09
N GLY A 102 7.45 0.81 15.13
CA GLY A 102 6.82 1.06 13.85
C GLY A 102 7.71 1.77 12.83
N LEU A 103 7.11 2.37 11.81
CA LEU A 103 7.83 3.01 10.71
C LEU A 103 7.73 4.54 10.87
N ASN A 104 8.83 5.23 11.12
CA ASN A 104 8.81 6.69 11.28
C ASN A 104 9.15 7.36 9.95
N GLU A 105 8.16 7.40 9.05
CA GLU A 105 8.27 8.07 7.76
C GLU A 105 7.39 9.34 7.72
N PHE A 106 7.73 10.29 6.85
CA PHE A 106 6.91 11.49 6.55
C PHE A 106 6.47 12.34 7.76
N HIS A 107 7.28 12.38 8.82
CA HIS A 107 6.99 13.13 10.05
C HIS A 107 5.76 12.64 10.83
N VAL A 108 5.41 11.35 10.71
CA VAL A 108 4.32 10.72 11.42
C VAL A 108 4.84 9.50 12.18
N ARG A 109 4.25 9.20 13.35
CA ARG A 109 4.50 7.91 14.01
C ARG A 109 3.68 6.86 13.28
N TYR A 110 4.27 5.72 12.96
CA TYR A 110 3.52 4.62 12.36
C TYR A 110 3.70 3.35 13.17
N THR A 111 3.19 3.38 14.41
CA THR A 111 3.29 2.23 15.31
C THR A 111 2.71 0.97 14.65
N LYS A 112 3.24 -0.21 14.98
CA LYS A 112 2.71 -1.48 14.44
C LYS A 112 1.18 -1.61 14.63
N PRO A 113 0.58 -1.30 15.80
CA PRO A 113 -0.88 -1.29 15.95
C PRO A 113 -1.58 -0.32 15.00
N PHE A 114 -1.03 0.88 14.81
CA PHE A 114 -1.62 1.89 13.94
C PHE A 114 -1.52 1.52 12.45
N PHE A 115 -0.39 0.95 12.00
CA PHE A 115 -0.23 0.37 10.67
C PHE A 115 -1.33 -0.66 10.41
N LEU A 116 -1.47 -1.64 11.32
CA LEU A 116 -2.44 -2.72 11.18
C LEU A 116 -3.88 -2.19 11.14
N ALA A 117 -4.20 -1.21 11.98
CA ALA A 117 -5.50 -0.55 11.96
C ALA A 117 -5.76 0.18 10.63
N THR A 118 -4.75 0.85 10.08
CA THR A 118 -4.83 1.54 8.79
C THR A 118 -5.01 0.55 7.65
N ALA A 119 -4.23 -0.53 7.62
CA ALA A 119 -4.33 -1.58 6.62
C ALA A 119 -5.73 -2.22 6.62
N ASN A 120 -6.28 -2.50 7.80
CA ASN A 120 -7.65 -3.02 7.94
C ASN A 120 -8.72 -2.05 7.40
N ARG A 121 -8.54 -0.73 7.54
CA ARG A 121 -9.46 0.26 6.96
C ARG A 121 -9.41 0.26 5.44
N TYR A 122 -8.21 0.21 4.86
CA TYR A 122 -8.03 0.14 3.40
C TYR A 122 -8.56 -1.19 2.83
N ARG A 123 -8.44 -2.29 3.59
CA ARG A 123 -9.06 -3.57 3.27
C ARG A 123 -10.57 -3.49 3.23
N ALA A 124 -11.18 -2.92 4.28
CA ALA A 124 -12.63 -2.77 4.34
C ALA A 124 -13.15 -1.95 3.15
N ALA A 125 -12.46 -0.85 2.82
CA ALA A 125 -12.77 -0.02 1.66
C ALA A 125 -12.66 -0.78 0.32
N LEU A 126 -11.63 -1.63 0.16
CA LEU A 126 -11.51 -2.52 -1.00
C LEU A 126 -12.67 -3.49 -1.09
N GLN A 127 -12.99 -4.17 0.02
CA GLN A 127 -14.07 -5.15 0.08
C GLN A 127 -15.42 -4.52 -0.25
N GLU A 128 -15.67 -3.29 0.21
CA GLU A 128 -16.88 -2.51 -0.08
C GLU A 128 -17.01 -2.21 -1.59
N VAL A 129 -15.96 -1.65 -2.21
CA VAL A 129 -15.95 -1.37 -3.65
C VAL A 129 -16.11 -2.66 -4.46
N ALA A 130 -15.35 -3.71 -4.09
CA ALA A 130 -15.40 -4.99 -4.78
C ALA A 130 -16.79 -5.63 -4.71
N ALA A 131 -17.44 -5.62 -3.53
CA ALA A 131 -18.81 -6.11 -3.37
C ALA A 131 -19.82 -5.31 -4.19
N THR A 132 -19.70 -3.98 -4.18
CA THR A 132 -20.60 -3.07 -4.92
C THR A 132 -20.59 -3.34 -6.42
N HIS A 133 -19.42 -3.67 -6.98
CA HIS A 133 -19.26 -3.96 -8.41
C HIS A 133 -19.21 -5.46 -8.74
N ASN A 134 -19.50 -6.34 -7.78
CA ASN A 134 -19.41 -7.80 -7.94
C ASN A 134 -18.05 -8.28 -8.49
N VAL A 135 -16.97 -7.67 -8.00
CA VAL A 135 -15.59 -8.01 -8.34
C VAL A 135 -15.02 -8.94 -7.25
N PRO A 136 -14.39 -10.07 -7.62
CA PRO A 136 -13.74 -10.94 -6.65
C PRO A 136 -12.55 -10.26 -5.97
N VAL A 137 -12.42 -10.47 -4.66
CA VAL A 137 -11.18 -10.27 -3.90
C VAL A 137 -10.61 -11.64 -3.57
N LEU A 138 -9.43 -11.92 -4.09
CA LEU A 138 -8.71 -13.17 -3.88
C LEU A 138 -7.85 -13.05 -2.63
N ASP A 139 -8.04 -13.98 -1.71
CA ASP A 139 -7.22 -14.13 -0.52
C ASP A 139 -6.06 -15.08 -0.79
N HIS A 140 -5.00 -14.99 0.00
CA HIS A 140 -3.82 -15.86 -0.08
C HIS A 140 -3.18 -16.00 1.30
N ARG A 141 -2.36 -17.03 1.50
CA ARG A 141 -1.81 -17.39 2.82
C ARG A 141 -0.91 -16.34 3.49
N LEU A 142 -0.47 -15.34 2.73
CA LEU A 142 0.44 -14.28 3.21
C LEU A 142 -0.30 -12.96 3.45
N SER A 143 -1.62 -12.94 3.26
CA SER A 143 -2.43 -11.75 3.42
C SER A 143 -2.55 -11.36 4.89
N LEU A 144 -2.86 -10.08 5.13
CA LEU A 144 -3.15 -9.62 6.48
C LEU A 144 -4.40 -10.32 7.07
N ASN A 145 -5.36 -10.73 6.22
CA ASN A 145 -6.53 -11.50 6.64
C ASN A 145 -6.17 -12.86 7.27
N GLN A 146 -5.09 -13.48 6.80
CA GLN A 146 -4.56 -14.73 7.33
C GLN A 146 -3.57 -14.52 8.50
N GLY A 147 -3.44 -13.30 9.00
CA GLY A 147 -2.47 -12.94 10.06
C GLY A 147 -1.07 -12.57 9.53
N GLY A 148 -0.90 -12.53 8.21
CA GLY A 148 0.39 -12.30 7.56
C GLY A 148 1.26 -13.55 7.47
N GLY A 149 2.35 -13.44 6.72
CA GLY A 149 3.30 -14.53 6.53
C GLY A 149 4.54 -14.45 7.44
N PRO A 150 5.25 -15.58 7.61
CA PRO A 150 6.48 -15.65 8.41
C PRO A 150 7.59 -14.81 7.78
N ALA A 151 8.44 -14.20 8.62
CA ALA A 151 9.52 -13.31 8.18
C ALA A 151 10.44 -13.92 7.10
N ALA A 152 10.69 -15.23 7.13
CA ALA A 152 11.55 -15.93 6.18
C ALA A 152 11.07 -15.87 4.71
N LEU A 153 9.79 -15.56 4.48
CA LEU A 153 9.21 -15.41 3.14
C LEU A 153 9.26 -13.96 2.63
N PHE A 154 9.92 -13.05 3.35
CA PHE A 154 9.93 -11.62 3.05
C PHE A 154 11.34 -11.02 3.09
N LEU A 155 11.57 -10.02 2.24
CA LEU A 155 12.76 -9.16 2.24
C LEU A 155 12.61 -7.99 3.23
N VAL A 156 11.41 -7.42 3.24
CA VAL A 156 10.93 -6.35 4.16
C VAL A 156 9.43 -6.59 4.38
N PRO A 157 8.76 -5.92 5.35
CA PRO A 157 7.38 -6.26 5.74
C PRO A 157 6.35 -6.41 4.61
N LEU A 158 6.53 -5.75 3.46
CA LEU A 158 5.60 -5.79 2.32
C LEU A 158 6.15 -6.48 1.06
N HIS A 159 7.44 -6.81 1.01
CA HIS A 159 8.06 -7.36 -0.20
C HIS A 159 8.45 -8.83 0.03
N PRO A 160 7.76 -9.80 -0.61
CA PRO A 160 8.11 -11.21 -0.47
C PRO A 160 9.48 -11.53 -1.08
N THR A 161 10.07 -12.63 -0.63
CA THR A 161 11.16 -13.31 -1.35
C THR A 161 10.62 -13.99 -2.61
N ALA A 162 11.51 -14.57 -3.42
CA ALA A 162 11.10 -15.39 -4.56
C ALA A 162 10.15 -16.53 -4.14
N GLU A 163 10.43 -17.18 -3.01
CA GLU A 163 9.59 -18.25 -2.46
C GLU A 163 8.23 -17.72 -1.96
N GLY A 164 8.22 -16.58 -1.26
CA GLY A 164 6.97 -15.93 -0.85
C GLY A 164 6.09 -15.56 -2.05
N ASN A 165 6.70 -15.01 -3.11
CA ASN A 165 6.00 -14.70 -4.37
C ASN A 165 5.45 -15.96 -5.05
N ARG A 166 6.22 -17.07 -5.07
CA ARG A 166 5.76 -18.35 -5.64
C ARG A 166 4.49 -18.84 -4.93
N LEU A 167 4.50 -18.86 -3.59
CA LEU A 167 3.36 -19.30 -2.79
C LEU A 167 2.13 -18.41 -2.98
N MET A 168 2.33 -17.09 -3.02
CA MET A 168 1.23 -16.15 -3.30
C MET A 168 0.65 -16.37 -4.70
N ALA A 169 1.50 -16.57 -5.72
CA ALA A 169 1.07 -16.82 -7.08
C ALA A 169 0.27 -18.13 -7.20
N GLU A 170 0.65 -19.18 -6.47
CA GLU A 170 -0.09 -20.44 -6.39
C GLU A 170 -1.50 -20.24 -5.82
N ASP A 171 -1.61 -19.55 -4.68
CA ASP A 171 -2.90 -19.27 -4.05
C ASP A 171 -3.81 -18.42 -4.96
N VAL A 172 -3.25 -17.40 -5.60
CA VAL A 172 -3.98 -16.55 -6.56
C VAL A 172 -4.43 -17.36 -7.76
N PHE A 173 -3.57 -18.20 -8.34
CA PHE A 173 -3.92 -19.06 -9.47
C PHE A 173 -5.06 -20.02 -9.12
N MET A 174 -4.99 -20.65 -7.94
CA MET A 174 -6.05 -21.54 -7.44
C MET A 174 -7.38 -20.80 -7.20
N GLY A 175 -7.33 -19.54 -6.74
CA GLY A 175 -8.52 -18.72 -6.58
C GLY A 175 -9.17 -18.31 -7.91
N VAL A 176 -8.38 -18.19 -8.97
CA VAL A 176 -8.82 -17.80 -10.32
C VAL A 176 -9.39 -18.98 -11.10
N GLN A 177 -8.81 -20.17 -11.00
CA GLN A 177 -9.17 -21.33 -11.83
C GLN A 177 -10.68 -21.66 -11.85
N PRO A 178 -11.41 -21.66 -10.72
CA PRO A 178 -12.86 -21.90 -10.73
C PRO A 178 -13.68 -20.85 -11.47
N LEU A 179 -13.11 -19.65 -11.69
CA LEU A 179 -13.76 -18.53 -12.37
C LEU A 179 -13.56 -18.60 -13.89
N THR A 180 -12.47 -19.23 -14.35
CA THR A 180 -12.22 -19.46 -15.78
C THR A 180 -12.94 -20.68 -16.30
N ASP A 181 -13.10 -21.74 -15.48
CA ASP A 181 -13.74 -23.00 -15.89
C ASP A 181 -15.28 -22.88 -16.06
N ARG A 182 -15.87 -21.75 -15.65
CA ARG A 182 -17.31 -21.45 -15.78
C ARG A 182 -17.67 -20.61 -17.01
N ARG A 183 -16.71 -20.30 -17.87
CA ARG A 183 -16.89 -19.55 -19.14
C ARG A 183 -16.82 -20.49 -20.33
#